data_AF-A0A1E5GB25-F1
#
_entry.id   AF-A0A1E5GB25-F1
#
_cell.length_a   1.000
_cell.length_b   1.000
_cell.length_c   1.000
_cell.angle_alpha   90.00
_cell.angle_beta   90.00
_cell.angle_gamma   90.00
#
_symmetry.space_group_name_H-M   'P 1'
#
loop_
_entity.id
_entity.type
_entity.pdbx_description
1 polymer ?
#
loop_
_entity_poly.entity_id
_entity_poly.type
_entity_poly.pdbx_seq_one_letter_code
_entity_poly.pdbx_strand_id
1 'polypeptide(L)'
;MIMWFIVFFIFCQIMIEKKWLPKQILNLRLLPICAVSIGTILTAIVIGILIRQPVFVVGTVTILCGSIISWRYRSFGTGISEKEYK
;
A
#
# COMPACT_ATOMS: atom_id res chain seq x y z
N MET A 1 4.63 17.45 -10.79
CA MET A 1 4.99 16.29 -9.95
C MET A 1 4.08 16.16 -8.72
N ILE A 2 3.98 17.17 -7.84
CA ILE A 2 3.16 17.09 -6.62
C ILE A 2 1.65 16.90 -6.86
N MET A 3 1.07 17.61 -7.84
CA MET A 3 -0.35 17.41 -8.23
C MET A 3 -0.68 15.96 -8.58
N TRP A 4 0.25 15.25 -9.22
CA TRP A 4 0.05 13.84 -9.59
C TRP A 4 -0.01 12.93 -8.36
N PHE A 5 0.89 13.15 -7.39
CA PHE A 5 0.90 12.38 -6.14
C PHE A 5 -0.39 12.57 -5.34
N ILE A 6 -0.96 13.79 -5.35
CA ILE A 6 -2.22 14.07 -4.67
C ILE A 6 -3.37 13.29 -5.30
N VAL A 7 -3.51 13.34 -6.64
CA VAL A 7 -4.55 12.59 -7.36
C VAL A 7 -4.37 11.08 -7.17
N PHE A 8 -3.14 10.59 -7.25
CA PHE A 8 -2.83 9.18 -7.06
C PHE A 8 -3.08 8.72 -5.62
N PHE A 9 -2.82 9.57 -4.64
CA PHE A 9 -3.11 9.29 -3.23
C PHE A 9 -4.61 9.16 -2.99
N ILE A 10 -5.42 10.10 -3.53
CA ILE A 10 -6.88 10.04 -3.45
C ILE A 10 -7.40 8.74 -4.11
N PHE A 11 -6.84 8.40 -5.28
CA PHE A 11 -7.19 7.14 -5.96
C PHE A 11 -6.86 5.91 -5.11
N CYS A 12 -5.68 5.86 -4.47
CA CYS A 12 -5.31 4.80 -3.55
C CYS A 12 -6.27 4.70 -2.37
N GLN A 13 -6.69 5.82 -1.78
CA GLN A 13 -7.67 5.85 -0.70
C GLN A 13 -9.02 5.29 -1.16
N ILE A 14 -9.50 5.68 -2.34
CA ILE A 14 -10.76 5.16 -2.92
C ILE A 14 -10.66 3.65 -3.16
N MET A 15 -9.55 3.15 -3.69
CA MET A 15 -9.31 1.72 -3.90
C MET A 15 -9.35 0.92 -2.59
N ILE A 16 -8.72 1.47 -1.56
CA ILE A 16 -8.69 0.91 -0.20
C ILE A 16 -10.10 0.90 0.40
N GLU A 17 -10.84 1.99 0.28
CA GLU A 17 -12.18 2.14 0.85
C GLU A 17 -13.21 1.24 0.16
N LYS A 18 -13.07 1.04 -1.15
CA LYS A 18 -13.87 0.07 -1.92
C LYS A 18 -13.50 -1.40 -1.64
N LYS A 19 -12.58 -1.68 -0.70
CA LYS A 19 -12.05 -3.03 -0.41
C LYS A 19 -11.59 -3.77 -1.66
N TRP A 20 -11.08 -3.06 -2.66
CA TRP A 20 -10.61 -3.66 -3.90
C TRP A 20 -9.28 -4.42 -3.72
N LEU A 21 -8.77 -4.48 -2.49
CA LEU A 21 -7.58 -5.25 -2.18
C LEU A 21 -7.90 -6.75 -2.26
N PRO A 22 -7.08 -7.51 -3.01
CA PRO A 22 -7.25 -8.96 -3.10
C PRO A 22 -7.21 -9.58 -1.71
N LYS A 23 -8.07 -10.58 -1.48
CA LYS A 23 -8.24 -11.26 -0.18
C LYS A 23 -6.92 -11.81 0.39
N GLN A 24 -5.93 -12.06 -0.45
CA GLN A 24 -4.57 -12.44 -0.05
C GLN A 24 -3.90 -11.35 0.82
N ILE A 25 -4.02 -10.07 0.46
CA ILE A 25 -3.49 -8.95 1.25
C ILE A 25 -4.37 -8.71 2.49
N LEU A 26 -5.67 -8.97 2.36
CA LEU A 26 -6.64 -8.84 3.46
C LEU A 26 -6.45 -9.91 4.56
N ASN A 27 -5.86 -11.07 4.23
CA ASN A 27 -5.63 -12.18 5.16
C ASN A 27 -4.23 -12.13 5.80
N LEU A 28 -3.28 -11.40 5.20
CA LEU A 28 -1.92 -11.27 5.75
C LEU A 28 -1.90 -10.46 7.06
N ARG A 29 -1.10 -10.93 8.03
CA ARG A 29 -0.76 -10.21 9.28
C ARG A 29 0.00 -8.90 8.99
N LEU A 30 0.05 -7.99 9.96
CA LEU A 30 0.75 -6.69 9.82
C LEU A 30 2.23 -6.84 9.45
N LEU A 31 2.93 -7.77 10.09
CA LEU A 31 4.36 -8.03 9.86
C LEU A 31 4.71 -8.35 8.40
N PRO A 32 4.06 -9.34 7.75
CA PRO A 32 4.35 -9.63 6.35
C PRO A 32 3.93 -8.51 5.39
N ILE A 33 2.90 -7.71 5.70
CA ILE A 33 2.51 -6.54 4.87
C ILE A 33 3.58 -5.45 4.89
N CYS A 34 4.19 -5.20 6.06
CA CYS A 34 5.34 -4.30 6.15
C CYS A 34 6.54 -4.85 5.37
N ALA A 35 6.86 -6.14 5.53
CA ALA A 35 7.99 -6.76 4.83
C ALA A 35 7.83 -6.72 3.30
N VAL A 36 6.64 -7.05 2.80
CA VAL A 36 6.30 -6.95 1.37
C VAL A 36 6.36 -5.51 0.88
N SER A 37 5.91 -4.54 1.69
CA SER A 37 5.99 -3.12 1.33
C SER A 37 7.44 -2.65 1.18
N ILE A 38 8.32 -3.02 2.13
CA ILE A 38 9.74 -2.69 2.05
C ILE A 38 10.37 -3.30 0.80
N GLY A 39 10.09 -4.58 0.52
CA GLY A 39 10.55 -5.24 -0.70
C GLY A 39 10.06 -4.53 -1.97
N THR A 40 8.79 -4.14 -2.00
CA THR A 40 8.18 -3.46 -3.15
C THR A 40 8.78 -2.07 -3.37
N ILE A 41 9.07 -1.31 -2.31
CA ILE A 41 9.75 -0.01 -2.40
C ILE A 41 11.17 -0.18 -2.94
N LEU A 42 11.91 -1.19 -2.47
CA LEU A 42 13.26 -1.48 -2.96
C LEU A 42 13.25 -1.84 -4.45
N THR A 43 12.33 -2.69 -4.89
CA THR A 43 12.17 -3.02 -6.32
C THR A 43 11.76 -1.79 -7.15
N ALA A 44 10.89 -0.93 -6.61
CA ALA A 44 10.48 0.31 -7.27
C ALA A 44 11.63 1.31 -7.44
N ILE A 45 12.59 1.35 -6.51
CA ILE A 45 13.81 2.14 -6.66
C ILE A 45 14.62 1.66 -7.86
N VAL A 46 14.84 0.34 -7.97
CA VAL A 46 15.58 -0.25 -9.10
C VAL A 46 14.89 0.06 -10.44
N ILE A 47 13.58 -0.12 -10.51
CA ILE A 47 12.79 0.16 -11.72
C ILE A 47 12.77 1.67 -12.04
N GLY A 48 12.66 2.52 -11.01
CA GLY A 48 12.65 3.97 -11.17
C GLY A 48 13.97 4.52 -11.72
N ILE A 49 15.10 3.95 -11.28
CA ILE A 49 16.43 4.27 -11.84
C ILE A 49 16.51 3.85 -13.31
N LEU A 50 16.01 2.65 -13.64
CA LEU A 50 16.01 2.14 -15.02
C LEU A 50 15.21 3.02 -15.99
N ILE A 51 14.08 3.57 -15.54
CA ILE A 51 13.20 4.46 -16.31
C ILE A 51 13.70 5.93 -16.31
N ARG A 52 14.82 6.23 -15.61
CA ARG A 52 15.37 7.58 -15.41
C ARG A 52 14.39 8.56 -14.73
N GLN A 53 13.34 8.06 -14.09
CA GLN A 53 12.39 8.84 -13.29
C GLN A 53 12.18 8.23 -11.89
N PRO A 54 13.25 8.14 -11.08
CA PRO A 54 13.21 7.43 -9.81
C PRO A 54 12.23 8.06 -8.82
N VAL A 55 12.20 9.40 -8.75
CA VAL A 55 11.36 10.13 -7.80
C VAL A 55 9.87 9.87 -8.01
N PHE A 56 9.44 9.73 -9.26
CA PHE A 56 8.03 9.55 -9.59
C PHE A 56 7.55 8.13 -9.24
N VAL A 57 8.30 7.12 -9.68
CA VAL A 57 7.98 5.72 -9.43
C VAL A 57 8.06 5.41 -7.93
N VAL A 58 9.17 5.78 -7.28
CA VAL A 58 9.36 5.53 -5.84
C VAL A 58 8.33 6.27 -4.99
N GLY A 59 8.00 7.51 -5.36
CA GLY A 59 7.00 8.30 -4.63
C GLY A 59 5.61 7.65 -4.67
N THR A 60 5.16 7.17 -5.85
CA THR A 60 3.83 6.55 -5.98
C THR A 60 3.74 5.24 -5.20
N VAL A 61 4.79 4.41 -5.27
CA VAL A 61 4.85 3.13 -4.55
C VAL A 61 4.93 3.33 -3.04
N THR A 62 5.70 4.32 -2.57
CA THR A 62 5.79 4.67 -1.15
C THR A 62 4.43 5.11 -0.60
N ILE A 63 3.74 6.00 -1.32
CA ILE A 63 2.41 6.50 -0.94
C ILE A 63 1.39 5.35 -0.89
N LEU A 64 1.43 4.45 -1.88
CA LEU A 64 0.54 3.29 -1.94
C LEU A 64 0.81 2.33 -0.76
N CYS A 65 2.07 1.98 -0.50
CA CYS A 65 2.45 1.14 0.63
C CYS A 65 2.04 1.77 1.98
N GLY A 66 2.32 3.06 2.18
CA GLY A 66 1.94 3.78 3.40
C GLY A 66 0.43 3.79 3.63
N SER A 67 -0.34 3.98 2.56
CA SER A 67 -1.82 3.95 2.62
C SER A 67 -2.34 2.55 3.02
N ILE A 68 -1.77 1.49 2.45
CA ILE A 68 -2.14 0.10 2.77
C ILE A 68 -1.80 -0.25 4.23
N ILE A 69 -0.61 0.13 4.69
CA ILE A 69 -0.18 -0.09 6.08
C ILE A 69 -1.09 0.65 7.05
N SER A 70 -1.38 1.93 6.78
CA SER A 70 -2.28 2.76 7.59
C SER A 70 -3.70 2.15 7.68
N TRP A 71 -4.25 1.72 6.54
CA TRP A 71 -5.55 1.04 6.50
C TRP A 71 -5.54 -0.25 7.32
N ARG A 72 -4.48 -1.05 7.20
CA ARG A 72 -4.38 -2.29 7.97
C ARG A 72 -4.26 -2.06 9.46
N TYR A 73 -3.52 -1.04 9.87
CA TYR A 73 -3.42 -0.65 11.27
C TYR A 73 -4.80 -0.25 11.83
N ARG A 74 -5.58 0.51 11.05
CA ARG A 74 -6.97 0.86 11.40
C ARG A 74 -7.87 -0.37 11.50
N SER A 75 -7.78 -1.28 10.52
CA SER A 75 -8.56 -2.52 10.50
C SER A 75 -8.25 -3.45 11.67
N PHE A 76 -6.98 -3.50 12.10
CA PHE A 76 -6.53 -4.28 13.25
C PHE A 76 -6.99 -3.66 14.58
N GLY A 77 -6.87 -2.33 14.73
CA GLY A 77 -7.37 -1.59 15.90
C GLY A 77 -8.89 -1.67 16.08
N THR A 78 -9.66 -1.86 15.00
CA THR A 78 -11.11 -2.09 15.06
C THR A 78 -11.51 -3.55 15.32
N GLY A 79 -10.57 -4.47 15.55
CA GLY A 79 -10.91 -5.86 15.91
C GLY A 79 -11.53 -6.70 14.79
N ILE A 80 -11.32 -6.37 13.51
CA ILE A 80 -11.72 -7.26 12.38
C ILE A 80 -10.71 -8.41 12.24
N SER A 81 -10.44 -9.11 13.35
CA SER A 81 -9.62 -10.31 13.38
C SER A 81 -10.27 -11.45 14.17
N GLU A 82 -11.53 -11.33 14.59
CA GLU A 82 -12.20 -12.37 15.39
C GLU A 82 -13.53 -12.91 14.81
N LYS A 83 -14.01 -12.50 13.62
CA LYS A 83 -15.33 -12.94 13.12
C LYS A 83 -15.43 -13.41 11.66
N GLU A 84 -14.34 -13.74 10.99
CA GLU A 84 -14.39 -14.45 9.68
C GLU A 84 -13.58 -15.76 9.72
N TYR A 85 -13.60 -16.45 10.85
CA TYR A 85 -13.25 -17.87 10.94
C TYR A 85 -14.21 -18.54 11.92
N LYS A 86 -15.49 -18.56 11.54
CA LYS A 86 -16.46 -19.49 12.11
C LYS A 86 -17.11 -20.24 10.96
#